data_AF-A0A8J4XME5-F1
#
_entry.id   AF-A0A8J4XME5-F1
#
_cell.length_a   1.000
_cell.length_b   1.000
_cell.length_c   1.000
_cell.angle_alpha   90.00
_cell.angle_beta   90.00
_cell.angle_gamma   90.00
#
_symmetry.space_group_name_H-M   'P 1'
#
loop_
_entity.id
_entity.type
_entity.pdbx_description
1 polymer ?
#
loop_
_entity_poly.entity_id
_entity_poly.type
_entity_poly.pdbx_seq_one_letter_code
_entity_poly.pdbx_strand_id
1 'polypeptide(L)'
;MEPDSDKFWYVHSCDLDVNIQVKIGTLDGRREKPNYEDLLKDPLLKHSGLHQAACSDLYVTCHVYAEGRELTLPVRTSHKSFSSRWNWNEWLTLPLRFSDLPRNAVLALTVYDCYGPRRSEPLGGSTISFFGKHGVFRQGLHDLRVWPNCVAHPDNTPGKVQDPGKDQMQRLAKLAKKHRNGQMMKVDWLDRLTFREIELINEREKRSSNSMYLMVEFPRVEHEGVIYSVVWWERGDQAEYDHHTSGSIVRIPDPEIALENLQESKHHRLARSLRSGVTDRDLKPNLSIRDTLHVIMSTRPPSS
;
A
#
# COMPACT_ATOMS: atom_id res chain seq x y z
N MET A 1 37.00 8.18 24.19
CA MET A 1 36.88 7.74 22.79
C MET A 1 35.40 7.60 22.51
N GLU A 2 34.81 8.63 21.90
CA GLU A 2 33.43 8.58 21.43
C GLU A 2 33.37 7.66 20.20
N PRO A 3 32.43 6.71 20.11
CA PRO A 3 32.25 5.96 18.88
C PRO A 3 31.61 6.87 17.85
N ASP A 4 32.35 7.08 16.77
CA ASP A 4 31.99 7.81 15.55
C ASP A 4 30.82 7.11 14.81
N SER A 5 29.62 7.19 15.41
CA SER A 5 28.43 6.42 15.01
C SER A 5 27.40 7.27 14.25
N ASP A 6 27.86 8.08 13.30
CA ASP A 6 26.96 8.84 12.41
C ASP A 6 27.01 8.31 10.96
N LYS A 7 27.35 7.03 10.79
CA LYS A 7 27.26 6.35 9.49
C LYS A 7 25.85 5.79 9.29
N PHE A 8 25.11 6.43 8.39
CA PHE A 8 23.81 5.95 7.93
C PHE A 8 23.99 5.02 6.73
N TRP A 9 23.74 3.72 6.94
CA TRP A 9 23.82 2.71 5.89
C TRP A 9 22.50 2.63 5.13
N TYR A 10 22.54 2.86 3.81
CA TYR A 10 21.37 2.81 2.96
C TYR A 10 21.60 2.01 1.69
N VAL A 11 20.51 1.49 1.14
CA VAL A 11 20.47 0.77 -0.14
C VAL A 11 19.36 1.38 -0.98
N HIS A 12 19.60 1.59 -2.27
CA HIS A 12 18.58 2.10 -3.18
C HIS A 12 17.56 1.00 -3.53
N SER A 13 16.28 1.38 -3.60
CA SER A 13 15.21 0.46 -4.01
C SER A 13 15.45 -0.15 -5.40
N CYS A 14 16.01 0.62 -6.35
CA CYS A 14 16.33 0.15 -7.70
C CYS A 14 17.32 -1.02 -7.75
N ASP A 15 18.21 -1.13 -6.77
CA ASP A 15 19.29 -2.11 -6.80
C ASP A 15 18.89 -3.42 -6.09
N LEU A 16 17.69 -3.48 -5.49
CA LEU A 16 17.21 -4.62 -4.73
C LEU A 16 16.19 -5.45 -5.53
N ASP A 17 16.65 -6.53 -6.14
CA ASP A 17 15.80 -7.47 -6.90
C ASP A 17 15.19 -8.56 -6.01
N VAL A 18 14.50 -8.15 -4.95
CA VAL A 18 13.87 -9.06 -3.97
C VAL A 18 12.39 -8.75 -3.85
N ASN A 19 11.56 -9.78 -3.67
CA ASN A 19 10.13 -9.61 -3.42
C ASN A 19 9.89 -9.01 -2.03
N ILE A 20 8.92 -8.11 -1.93
CA ILE A 20 8.55 -7.49 -0.67
C ILE A 20 7.79 -8.52 0.17
N GLN A 21 8.25 -8.71 1.41
CA GLN A 21 7.56 -9.53 2.40
C GLN A 21 6.93 -8.64 3.45
N VAL A 22 5.77 -9.04 3.97
CA VAL A 22 5.10 -8.35 5.08
C VAL A 22 4.57 -9.41 6.02
N LYS A 23 4.84 -9.25 7.32
CA LYS A 23 4.36 -10.19 8.33
C LYS A 23 3.09 -9.67 8.97
N ILE A 24 2.06 -10.50 8.97
CA ILE A 24 0.81 -10.24 9.67
C ILE A 24 0.91 -10.85 11.08
N GLY A 25 0.87 -10.00 12.10
CA GLY A 25 1.06 -10.38 13.50
C GLY A 25 -0.25 -10.74 14.18
N THR A 26 -0.66 -9.91 15.13
CA THR A 26 -1.89 -10.07 15.91
C THR A 26 -2.95 -9.05 15.54
N LEU A 27 -4.21 -9.42 15.70
CA LEU A 27 -5.33 -8.48 15.70
C LEU A 27 -5.85 -8.38 17.14
N ASP A 28 -5.80 -7.18 17.69
CA ASP A 28 -6.29 -6.86 19.02
C ASP A 28 -7.50 -5.94 18.92
N GLY A 29 -8.54 -6.20 19.68
CA GLY A 29 -9.70 -5.32 19.73
C GLY A 29 -10.97 -6.06 20.14
N ARG A 30 -12.00 -5.28 20.41
CA ARG A 30 -13.34 -5.82 20.66
C ARG A 30 -14.15 -5.74 19.39
N ARG A 31 -14.81 -6.83 19.04
CA ARG A 31 -15.85 -6.86 18.02
C ARG A 31 -17.17 -6.62 18.73
N GLU A 32 -17.84 -5.52 18.40
CA GLU A 32 -19.21 -5.33 18.86
C GLU A 32 -20.07 -6.44 18.26
N LYS A 33 -20.86 -7.10 19.13
CA LYS A 33 -21.79 -8.10 18.67
C LYS A 33 -22.94 -7.37 17.96
N PRO A 34 -23.36 -7.82 16.78
CA PRO A 34 -24.47 -7.20 16.08
C PRO A 34 -25.74 -7.24 16.94
N ASN A 35 -26.58 -6.21 16.79
CA ASN A 35 -27.78 -6.09 17.58
C ASN A 35 -28.83 -7.12 17.15
N TYR A 36 -29.81 -7.41 18.02
CA TYR A 36 -30.86 -8.40 17.73
C TYR A 36 -31.67 -8.04 16.47
N GLU A 37 -31.83 -6.75 16.17
CA GLU A 37 -32.48 -6.27 14.96
C GLU A 37 -31.68 -6.60 13.67
N ASP A 38 -30.35 -6.67 13.75
CA ASP A 38 -29.51 -7.04 12.61
C ASP A 38 -29.57 -8.55 12.35
N LEU A 39 -29.76 -9.35 13.40
CA LEU A 39 -30.03 -10.80 13.29
C LEU A 39 -31.41 -11.11 12.70
N LEU A 40 -32.38 -10.22 12.88
CA LEU A 40 -33.71 -10.31 12.28
C LEU A 40 -33.67 -10.00 10.78
N LYS A 41 -32.78 -9.09 10.36
CA LYS A 41 -32.62 -8.71 8.95
C LYS A 41 -31.84 -9.73 8.14
N ASP A 42 -30.78 -10.31 8.71
CA ASP A 42 -29.98 -11.32 8.01
C ASP A 42 -29.81 -12.57 8.91
N PRO A 43 -30.63 -13.63 8.72
CA PRO A 43 -30.59 -14.83 9.56
C PRO A 43 -29.27 -15.61 9.45
N LEU A 44 -28.45 -15.31 8.43
CA LEU A 44 -27.12 -15.86 8.24
C LEU A 44 -26.10 -15.35 9.27
N LEU A 45 -26.37 -14.21 9.93
CA LEU A 45 -25.47 -13.63 10.94
C LEU A 45 -25.28 -14.61 12.11
N LYS A 46 -26.28 -15.46 12.40
CA LYS A 46 -26.21 -16.52 13.42
C LYS A 46 -25.10 -17.54 13.17
N HIS A 47 -24.71 -17.74 11.92
CA HIS A 47 -23.65 -18.68 11.52
C HIS A 47 -22.28 -18.02 11.39
N SER A 48 -22.20 -16.69 11.49
CA SER A 48 -20.91 -16.00 11.62
C SER A 48 -20.24 -16.36 12.94
N GLY A 49 -18.91 -16.39 12.94
CA GLY A 49 -18.09 -16.56 14.16
C GLY A 49 -18.28 -15.44 15.20
N LEU A 50 -19.18 -14.49 14.96
CA LEU A 50 -19.76 -13.57 15.94
C LEU A 50 -20.56 -14.25 17.05
N HIS A 51 -21.21 -15.39 16.76
CA HIS A 51 -22.07 -16.11 17.69
C HIS A 51 -21.43 -17.37 18.28
N GLN A 52 -20.28 -17.79 17.76
CA GLN A 52 -19.51 -18.86 18.38
C GLN A 52 -18.81 -18.32 19.64
N ALA A 53 -18.78 -19.15 20.70
CA ALA A 53 -18.06 -18.84 21.93
C ALA A 53 -16.53 -18.82 21.73
N ALA A 54 -16.06 -19.38 20.62
CA ALA A 54 -14.68 -19.35 20.15
C ALA A 54 -14.45 -18.19 19.18
N CYS A 55 -13.20 -17.74 19.09
CA CYS A 55 -12.74 -16.66 18.23
C CYS A 55 -13.12 -16.92 16.75
N SER A 56 -13.55 -15.90 16.00
CA SER A 56 -13.97 -16.06 14.58
C SER A 56 -12.79 -16.46 13.69
N ASP A 57 -13.05 -17.29 12.69
CA ASP A 57 -12.10 -17.65 11.64
C ASP A 57 -11.92 -16.48 10.66
N LEU A 58 -10.95 -15.63 10.95
CA LEU A 58 -10.62 -14.45 10.17
C LEU A 58 -9.43 -14.72 9.23
N TYR A 59 -9.43 -14.08 8.07
CA TYR A 59 -8.24 -14.01 7.21
C TYR A 59 -7.98 -12.57 6.78
N VAL A 60 -6.72 -12.27 6.50
CA VAL A 60 -6.30 -10.93 6.07
C VAL A 60 -5.89 -11.01 4.60
N THR A 61 -6.32 -10.02 3.82
CA THR A 61 -5.89 -9.83 2.44
C THR A 61 -5.05 -8.56 2.33
N CYS A 62 -3.99 -8.64 1.55
CA CYS A 62 -3.04 -7.58 1.30
C CYS A 62 -3.14 -7.16 -0.16
N HIS A 63 -3.36 -5.88 -0.41
CA HIS A 63 -3.34 -5.25 -1.73
C HIS A 63 -2.34 -4.11 -1.72
N VAL A 64 -1.66 -3.88 -2.84
CA VAL A 64 -0.77 -2.73 -3.01
C VAL A 64 -1.43 -1.73 -3.95
N TYR A 65 -1.57 -0.50 -3.48
CA TYR A 65 -2.07 0.64 -4.24
C TYR A 65 -0.93 1.62 -4.54
N ALA A 66 -0.96 2.26 -5.70
CA ALA A 66 -0.19 3.44 -6.02
C ALA A 66 -1.05 4.40 -6.85
N GLU A 67 -1.04 5.70 -6.51
CA GLU A 67 -1.83 6.72 -7.22
C GLU A 67 -3.32 6.38 -7.36
N GLY A 68 -3.90 5.74 -6.34
CA GLY A 68 -5.30 5.31 -6.35
C GLY A 68 -5.59 4.10 -7.25
N ARG A 69 -4.57 3.45 -7.82
CA ARG A 69 -4.68 2.25 -8.65
C ARG A 69 -4.08 1.03 -7.98
N GLU A 70 -4.67 -0.13 -8.22
CA GLU A 70 -4.19 -1.42 -7.73
C GLU A 70 -3.00 -1.88 -8.58
N LEU A 71 -1.84 -2.11 -7.94
CA LEU A 71 -0.63 -2.58 -8.61
C LEU A 71 -0.51 -4.11 -8.65
N THR A 72 -1.12 -4.80 -7.70
CA THR A 72 -0.89 -6.23 -7.47
C THR A 72 -2.20 -6.97 -7.20
N LEU A 73 -2.17 -8.27 -7.48
CA LEU A 73 -3.25 -9.18 -7.08
C LEU A 73 -3.27 -9.34 -5.55
N PRO A 74 -4.47 -9.53 -4.95
CA PRO A 74 -4.61 -9.82 -3.53
C PRO A 74 -3.78 -11.01 -3.09
N VAL A 75 -3.00 -10.84 -2.03
CA VAL A 75 -2.37 -11.95 -1.29
C VAL A 75 -3.13 -12.15 0.02
N ARG A 76 -3.51 -13.38 0.32
CA ARG A 76 -4.26 -13.72 1.54
C ARG A 76 -3.42 -14.53 2.51
N THR A 77 -3.67 -14.36 3.81
CA THR A 77 -3.12 -15.22 4.85
C THR A 77 -3.65 -16.64 4.74
N SER A 78 -2.87 -17.59 5.25
CA SER A 78 -3.34 -18.96 5.46
C SER A 78 -4.54 -18.99 6.44
N HIS A 79 -5.39 -19.99 6.26
CA HIS A 79 -6.50 -20.22 7.18
C HIS A 79 -5.97 -20.79 8.51
N LYS A 80 -6.36 -20.18 9.62
CA LYS A 80 -6.02 -20.65 10.97
C LYS A 80 -7.24 -20.53 11.87
N SER A 81 -7.54 -21.61 12.58
CA SER A 81 -8.59 -21.61 13.61
C SER A 81 -8.08 -20.94 14.88
N PHE A 82 -8.79 -19.94 15.38
CA PHE A 82 -8.38 -19.18 16.55
C PHE A 82 -9.13 -19.65 17.80
N SER A 83 -8.39 -19.88 18.90
CA SER A 83 -9.01 -20.27 20.17
C SER A 83 -9.29 -19.04 21.05
N SER A 84 -8.24 -18.31 21.45
CA SER A 84 -8.35 -17.19 22.41
C SER A 84 -7.92 -15.83 21.85
N ARG A 85 -7.02 -15.80 20.86
CA ARG A 85 -6.46 -14.58 20.27
C ARG A 85 -6.24 -14.75 18.77
N TRP A 86 -6.48 -13.69 18.00
CA TRP A 86 -6.14 -13.64 16.58
C TRP A 86 -4.65 -13.40 16.41
N ASN A 87 -3.90 -14.48 16.15
CA ASN A 87 -2.46 -14.43 15.93
C ASN A 87 -2.08 -15.27 14.69
N TRP A 88 -1.82 -14.60 13.57
CA TRP A 88 -1.35 -15.24 12.35
C TRP A 88 0.14 -15.55 12.46
N ASN A 89 0.96 -14.53 12.79
CA ASN A 89 2.43 -14.61 12.82
C ASN A 89 3.00 -15.20 11.52
N GLU A 90 2.45 -14.76 10.38
CA GLU A 90 2.74 -15.31 9.05
C GLU A 90 3.39 -14.25 8.16
N TRP A 91 4.46 -14.63 7.46
CA TRP A 91 5.09 -13.81 6.43
C TRP A 91 4.40 -14.02 5.09
N LEU A 92 3.84 -12.95 4.53
CA LEU A 92 3.26 -12.94 3.20
C LEU A 92 4.26 -12.32 2.22
N THR A 93 4.52 -13.04 1.14
CA THR A 93 5.34 -12.53 0.03
C THR A 93 4.43 -11.90 -1.00
N LEU A 94 4.58 -10.60 -1.21
CA LEU A 94 3.85 -9.87 -2.23
C LEU A 94 4.44 -10.17 -3.61
N PRO A 95 3.63 -10.23 -4.68
CA PRO A 95 4.10 -10.42 -6.04
C PRO A 95 4.66 -9.11 -6.62
N LEU A 96 5.50 -8.40 -5.85
CA LEU A 96 6.10 -7.12 -6.20
C LEU A 96 7.52 -7.05 -5.66
N ARG A 97 8.43 -6.56 -6.50
CA ARG A 97 9.84 -6.37 -6.17
C ARG A 97 10.07 -4.99 -5.56
N PHE A 98 11.16 -4.82 -4.81
CA PHE A 98 11.56 -3.50 -4.31
C PHE A 98 11.90 -2.52 -5.43
N SER A 99 12.41 -2.99 -6.58
CA SER A 99 12.71 -2.20 -7.77
C SER A 99 11.48 -1.54 -8.39
N ASP A 100 10.33 -2.21 -8.33
CA ASP A 100 9.12 -1.83 -9.04
C ASP A 100 8.16 -1.03 -8.14
N LEU A 101 8.56 -0.75 -6.89
CA LEU A 101 7.73 -0.10 -5.90
C LEU A 101 7.83 1.43 -6.04
N PRO A 102 6.73 2.13 -6.38
CA PRO A 102 6.76 3.59 -6.45
C PRO A 102 6.77 4.23 -5.06
N ARG A 103 7.24 5.48 -4.97
CA ARG A 103 7.39 6.21 -3.71
C ARG A 103 6.08 6.36 -2.93
N ASN A 104 4.97 6.50 -3.65
CA ASN A 104 3.62 6.67 -3.11
C ASN A 104 2.87 5.35 -2.90
N ALA A 105 3.57 4.21 -2.95
CA ALA A 105 2.95 2.92 -2.72
C ALA A 105 2.39 2.79 -1.29
N VAL A 106 1.13 2.35 -1.21
CA VAL A 106 0.39 2.10 0.01
C VAL A 106 -0.04 0.64 0.07
N LEU A 107 0.28 -0.02 1.17
CA LEU A 107 -0.22 -1.34 1.51
C LEU A 107 -1.61 -1.20 2.14
N ALA A 108 -2.60 -1.84 1.53
CA ALA A 108 -3.96 -1.94 2.00
C ALA A 108 -4.24 -3.35 2.55
N LEU A 109 -4.69 -3.41 3.80
CA LEU A 109 -4.93 -4.63 4.56
C LEU A 109 -6.40 -4.71 4.91
N THR A 110 -7.12 -5.67 4.34
CA THR A 110 -8.54 -5.90 4.65
C THR A 110 -8.69 -7.22 5.39
N VAL A 111 -9.26 -7.15 6.59
CA VAL A 111 -9.63 -8.31 7.39
C VAL A 111 -11.02 -8.75 6.96
N TYR A 112 -11.16 -10.02 6.62
CA TYR A 112 -12.43 -10.63 6.22
C TYR A 112 -12.87 -11.65 7.25
N ASP A 113 -14.19 -11.68 7.48
CA ASP A 113 -14.85 -12.72 8.26
C ASP A 113 -15.51 -13.75 7.34
N CYS A 114 -15.38 -15.03 7.70
CA CYS A 114 -16.04 -16.14 7.01
C CYS A 114 -17.51 -16.20 7.45
N TYR A 115 -18.36 -15.42 6.81
CA TYR A 115 -19.77 -15.27 7.16
C TYR A 115 -20.65 -16.43 6.68
N GLY A 116 -20.25 -17.13 5.61
CA GLY A 116 -20.96 -18.30 5.09
C GLY A 116 -20.28 -18.94 3.89
N PRO A 117 -20.91 -19.97 3.29
CA PRO A 117 -20.35 -20.64 2.12
C PRO A 117 -20.19 -19.64 0.95
N ARG A 118 -18.94 -19.39 0.55
CA ARG A 118 -18.54 -18.39 -0.49
C ARG A 118 -18.90 -16.93 -0.20
N ARG A 119 -19.32 -16.58 1.03
CA ARG A 119 -19.60 -15.18 1.41
C ARG A 119 -18.62 -14.76 2.49
N SER A 120 -17.77 -13.80 2.14
CA SER A 120 -16.82 -13.15 3.05
C SER A 120 -17.16 -11.68 3.15
N GLU A 121 -17.34 -11.17 4.37
CA GLU A 121 -17.61 -9.75 4.60
C GLU A 121 -16.37 -9.05 5.15
N PRO A 122 -16.05 -7.83 4.66
CA PRO A 122 -14.92 -7.08 5.18
C PRO A 122 -15.24 -6.63 6.61
N LEU A 123 -14.56 -7.22 7.57
CA LEU A 123 -14.63 -6.82 8.97
C LEU A 123 -14.01 -5.44 9.18
N GLY A 124 -12.93 -5.16 8.45
CA GLY A 124 -12.34 -3.83 8.46
C GLY A 124 -11.06 -3.71 7.66
N GLY A 125 -10.75 -2.45 7.33
CA GLY A 125 -9.66 -2.07 6.45
C GLY A 125 -8.65 -1.19 7.17
N SER A 126 -7.38 -1.34 6.81
CA SER A 126 -6.30 -0.47 7.27
C SER A 126 -5.28 -0.26 6.17
N THR A 127 -4.77 0.95 6.03
CA THR A 127 -3.72 1.26 5.06
C THR A 127 -2.46 1.82 5.70
N ILE A 128 -1.31 1.48 5.12
CA ILE A 128 0.00 1.98 5.53
C ILE A 128 0.89 2.21 4.31
N SER A 129 1.54 3.37 4.25
CA SER A 129 2.54 3.65 3.21
C SER A 129 3.78 2.78 3.39
N PHE A 130 4.35 2.23 2.30
CA PHE A 130 5.62 1.51 2.37
C PHE A 130 6.78 2.45 2.69
N PHE A 131 6.78 3.64 2.10
CA PHE A 131 7.80 4.67 2.33
C PHE A 131 7.31 5.73 3.33
N GLY A 132 8.23 6.22 4.16
CA GLY A 132 8.01 7.37 5.03
C GLY A 132 8.10 8.70 4.28
N LYS A 133 7.94 9.82 5.00
CA LYS A 133 8.03 11.18 4.42
C LYS A 133 9.36 11.43 3.67
N HIS A 134 10.45 10.86 4.19
CA HIS A 134 11.80 10.99 3.63
C HIS A 134 12.13 9.92 2.57
N GLY A 135 11.15 9.17 2.05
CA GLY A 135 11.41 8.13 1.04
C GLY A 135 12.12 6.87 1.58
N VAL A 136 12.27 6.74 2.91
CA VAL A 136 12.85 5.55 3.55
C VAL A 136 11.76 4.50 3.76
N PHE A 137 12.04 3.26 3.38
CA PHE A 137 11.16 2.11 3.59
C PHE A 137 10.90 1.90 5.09
N ARG A 138 9.65 1.63 5.45
CA ARG A 138 9.27 1.35 6.83
C ARG A 138 9.78 -0.04 7.22
N GLN A 139 10.45 -0.12 8.37
CA GLN A 139 10.99 -1.38 8.89
C GLN A 139 10.46 -1.67 10.30
N GLY A 140 10.30 -2.94 10.62
CA GLY A 140 9.87 -3.44 11.92
C GLY A 140 8.36 -3.31 12.19
N LEU A 141 8.02 -3.44 13.46
CA LEU A 141 6.65 -3.55 13.99
C LEU A 141 5.87 -2.23 13.92
N HIS A 142 4.63 -2.32 13.47
CA HIS A 142 3.69 -1.24 13.30
C HIS A 142 2.29 -1.68 13.76
N ASP A 143 1.75 -0.97 14.75
CA ASP A 143 0.35 -1.11 15.16
C ASP A 143 -0.52 -0.19 14.29
N LEU A 144 -1.47 -0.77 13.56
CA LEU A 144 -2.36 -0.05 12.65
C LEU A 144 -3.79 -0.10 13.16
N ARG A 145 -4.48 1.04 13.15
CA ARG A 145 -5.92 1.08 13.45
C ARG A 145 -6.69 0.48 12.27
N VAL A 146 -7.62 -0.43 12.57
CA VAL A 146 -8.54 -1.02 11.61
C VAL A 146 -9.86 -0.28 11.66
N TRP A 147 -10.34 0.16 10.50
CA TRP A 147 -11.63 0.82 10.34
C TRP A 147 -12.72 -0.23 10.16
N PRO A 148 -13.76 -0.25 11.01
CA PRO A 148 -14.78 -1.30 10.97
C PRO A 148 -15.62 -1.22 9.69
N ASN A 149 -16.01 -2.39 9.17
CA ASN A 149 -16.96 -2.56 8.07
C ASN A 149 -16.57 -1.87 6.74
N CYS A 150 -15.29 -1.57 6.53
CA CYS A 150 -14.78 -0.93 5.32
C CYS A 150 -13.70 -1.78 4.66
N VAL A 151 -13.66 -1.80 3.33
CA VAL A 151 -12.52 -2.32 2.56
C VAL A 151 -11.37 -1.32 2.66
N ALA A 152 -10.14 -1.82 2.73
CA ALA A 152 -8.97 -0.97 2.82
C ALA A 152 -8.77 -0.16 1.52
N HIS A 153 -8.92 1.15 1.62
CA HIS A 153 -8.62 2.11 0.56
C HIS A 153 -7.70 3.21 1.09
N PRO A 154 -6.71 3.69 0.31
CA PRO A 154 -5.78 4.73 0.73
C PRO A 154 -6.46 5.99 1.30
N ASP A 155 -7.57 6.42 0.72
CA ASP A 155 -8.26 7.66 1.12
C ASP A 155 -9.12 7.50 2.38
N ASN A 156 -9.78 6.36 2.53
CA ASN A 156 -10.83 6.18 3.54
C ASN A 156 -10.34 5.54 4.83
N THR A 157 -9.23 4.80 4.78
CA THR A 157 -8.84 3.92 5.89
C THR A 157 -7.38 4.07 6.34
N PRO A 158 -6.90 5.29 6.66
CA PRO A 158 -5.53 5.48 7.12
C PRO A 158 -5.30 4.72 8.43
N GLY A 159 -4.32 3.82 8.45
CA GLY A 159 -3.98 3.01 9.63
C GLY A 159 -3.23 3.80 10.72
N LYS A 160 -2.62 4.94 10.36
CA LYS A 160 -1.94 5.87 11.28
C LYS A 160 -2.70 7.19 11.38
N VAL A 161 -3.77 7.20 12.17
CA VAL A 161 -4.52 8.43 12.49
C VAL A 161 -3.81 9.16 13.64
N GLN A 162 -3.62 10.47 13.52
CA GLN A 162 -3.20 11.31 14.65
C GLN A 162 -4.43 11.61 15.52
N ASP A 163 -4.81 10.64 16.36
CA ASP A 163 -5.86 10.84 17.37
C ASP A 163 -5.24 11.57 18.58
N PRO A 164 -5.74 12.75 18.99
CA PRO A 164 -5.18 13.51 20.13
C PRO A 164 -5.28 12.77 21.48
N GLY A 165 -6.18 11.79 21.60
CA GLY A 165 -6.26 10.90 22.77
C GLY A 165 -5.26 9.73 22.77
N LYS A 166 -4.60 9.43 21.64
CA LYS A 166 -3.69 8.27 21.46
C LYS A 166 -2.24 8.67 21.17
N ASP A 167 -1.91 9.91 21.51
CA ASP A 167 -0.56 10.44 21.36
C ASP A 167 0.44 9.69 22.27
N GLN A 168 -0.05 9.07 23.36
CA GLN A 168 0.79 8.22 24.22
C GLN A 168 1.29 6.97 23.50
N MET A 169 0.43 6.15 22.87
CA MET A 169 0.86 5.00 22.05
C MET A 169 1.87 5.40 20.96
N GLN A 170 1.60 6.50 20.25
CA GLN A 170 2.50 6.99 19.20
C GLN A 170 3.84 7.48 19.75
N ARG A 171 3.82 8.19 20.90
CA ARG A 171 5.02 8.66 21.60
C ARG A 171 5.86 7.48 22.09
N LEU A 172 5.24 6.47 22.71
CA LEU A 172 5.93 5.26 23.17
C LEU A 172 6.52 4.48 22.00
N ALA A 173 5.79 4.34 20.88
CA ALA A 173 6.33 3.72 19.67
C ALA A 173 7.52 4.49 19.09
N LYS A 174 7.47 5.84 19.10
CA LYS A 174 8.61 6.69 18.67
C LYS A 174 9.81 6.48 19.59
N LEU A 175 9.64 6.45 20.91
CA LEU A 175 10.71 6.22 21.88
C LEU A 175 11.30 4.81 21.75
N ALA A 176 10.47 3.78 21.61
CA ALA A 176 10.92 2.41 21.37
C ALA A 176 11.70 2.29 20.05
N LYS A 177 11.35 3.08 19.03
CA LYS A 177 12.12 3.15 17.79
C LYS A 177 13.48 3.83 17.99
N LYS A 178 13.54 4.94 18.75
CA LYS A 178 14.82 5.62 19.07
C LYS A 178 15.78 4.71 19.82
N HIS A 179 15.26 3.97 20.79
CA HIS A 179 16.03 2.95 21.53
C HIS A 179 16.56 1.86 20.60
N ARG A 180 15.69 1.28 19.76
CA ARG A 180 16.10 0.26 18.77
C ARG A 180 17.16 0.76 17.79
N ASN A 181 17.06 2.02 17.38
CA ASN A 181 18.02 2.68 16.49
C ASN A 181 19.35 3.05 17.18
N GLY A 182 19.53 2.74 18.47
CA GLY A 182 20.77 3.01 19.20
C GLY A 182 20.95 4.47 19.62
N GLN A 183 19.94 5.32 19.46
CA GLN A 183 19.98 6.73 19.88
C GLN A 183 19.83 6.91 21.40
N MET A 184 19.58 5.82 22.12
CA MET A 184 19.45 5.81 23.57
C MET A 184 20.39 4.73 24.13
N MET A 185 20.95 5.02 25.30
CA MET A 185 21.73 4.05 26.07
C MET A 185 20.90 2.79 26.32
N LYS A 186 21.45 1.62 25.98
CA LYS A 186 20.83 0.33 26.28
C LYS A 186 21.21 -0.08 27.71
N VAL A 187 20.20 -0.37 28.53
CA VAL A 187 20.36 -0.84 29.91
C VAL A 187 19.45 -2.04 30.09
N ASP A 188 19.99 -3.25 29.88
CA ASP A 188 19.19 -4.47 29.70
C ASP A 188 18.13 -4.72 30.77
N TRP A 189 18.45 -4.50 32.05
CA TRP A 189 17.50 -4.76 33.14
C TRP A 189 16.36 -3.74 33.17
N LEU A 190 16.65 -2.46 32.89
CA LEU A 190 15.66 -1.38 32.86
C LEU A 190 14.84 -1.45 31.57
N ASP A 191 15.48 -1.78 30.45
CA ASP A 191 14.84 -1.98 29.15
C ASP A 191 13.81 -3.10 29.22
N ARG A 192 14.11 -4.22 29.89
CA ARG A 192 13.14 -5.31 30.11
C ARG A 192 11.90 -4.85 30.88
N LEU A 193 12.09 -4.07 31.95
CA LEU A 193 10.96 -3.55 32.75
C LEU A 193 10.16 -2.51 31.98
N THR A 194 10.83 -1.60 31.28
CA THR A 194 10.17 -0.53 30.51
C THR A 194 9.43 -1.09 29.30
N PHE A 195 9.98 -2.06 28.57
CA PHE A 195 9.26 -2.72 27.47
C PHE A 195 8.02 -3.46 27.94
N ARG A 196 8.10 -4.14 29.09
CA ARG A 196 6.93 -4.78 29.71
C ARG A 196 5.86 -3.74 30.09
N GLU A 197 6.27 -2.63 30.67
CA GLU A 197 5.33 -1.57 31.04
C GLU A 197 4.70 -0.90 29.81
N ILE A 198 5.48 -0.68 28.74
CA ILE A 198 4.98 -0.19 27.45
C ILE A 198 3.94 -1.14 26.86
N GLU A 199 4.18 -2.46 26.92
CA GLU A 199 3.22 -3.46 26.46
C GLU A 199 1.92 -3.42 27.27
N LEU A 200 2.01 -3.30 28.60
CA LEU A 200 0.84 -3.18 29.48
C LEU A 200 0.04 -1.90 29.23
N ILE A 201 0.70 -0.76 29.01
CA ILE A 201 0.05 0.51 28.67
C ILE A 201 -0.67 0.37 27.32
N ASN A 202 0.01 -0.19 26.31
CA ASN A 202 -0.57 -0.40 24.99
C ASN A 202 -1.78 -1.35 25.06
N GLU A 203 -1.69 -2.45 25.83
CA GLU A 203 -2.80 -3.38 26.01
C GLU A 203 -4.00 -2.71 26.71
N ARG A 204 -3.75 -1.88 27.74
CA ARG A 204 -4.81 -1.11 28.43
C ARG A 204 -5.49 -0.13 27.49
N GLU A 205 -4.71 0.60 26.67
CA GLU A 205 -5.23 1.59 25.72
C GLU A 205 -5.99 0.94 24.54
N LYS A 206 -5.51 -0.21 24.06
CA LYS A 206 -6.23 -1.05 23.09
C LYS A 206 -7.53 -1.59 23.67
N ARG A 207 -7.56 -1.94 24.96
CA ARG A 207 -8.76 -2.47 25.64
C ARG A 207 -9.79 -1.40 25.98
N SER A 208 -9.36 -0.16 26.24
CA SER A 208 -10.25 0.99 26.44
C SER A 208 -10.79 1.53 25.12
N SER A 209 -10.02 1.39 24.04
CA SER A 209 -10.46 1.74 22.69
C SER A 209 -11.52 0.76 22.18
N ASN A 210 -12.63 1.27 21.66
CA ASN A 210 -13.61 0.46 20.92
C ASN A 210 -13.20 0.23 19.45
N SER A 211 -11.90 0.27 19.15
CA SER A 211 -11.35 0.11 17.81
C SER A 211 -10.45 -1.11 17.76
N MET A 212 -10.36 -1.75 16.60
CA MET A 212 -9.45 -2.85 16.37
C MET A 212 -8.08 -2.33 15.91
N TYR A 213 -7.03 -3.07 16.24
CA TYR A 213 -5.65 -2.79 15.89
C TYR A 213 -4.99 -4.03 15.31
N LEU A 214 -4.44 -3.90 14.11
CA LEU A 214 -3.69 -4.94 13.43
C LEU A 214 -2.19 -4.63 13.55
N MET A 215 -1.44 -5.57 14.12
CA MET A 215 0.01 -5.51 14.17
C MET A 215 0.60 -6.06 12.86
N VAL A 216 1.44 -5.26 12.23
CA VAL A 216 2.13 -5.59 10.98
C VAL A 216 3.62 -5.38 11.16
N GLU A 217 4.44 -6.33 10.70
CA GLU A 217 5.89 -6.23 10.74
C GLU A 217 6.46 -6.17 9.32
N PHE A 218 7.21 -5.10 9.05
CA PHE A 218 7.98 -4.97 7.82
C PHE A 218 9.39 -5.55 7.99
N PRO A 219 9.94 -6.18 6.96
CA PRO A 219 11.25 -6.80 7.00
C PRO A 219 12.34 -5.77 7.25
N ARG A 220 13.37 -6.19 7.96
CA ARG A 220 14.59 -5.43 8.17
C ARG A 220 15.66 -5.99 7.26
N VAL A 221 16.34 -5.11 6.54
CA VAL A 221 17.48 -5.51 5.72
C VAL A 221 18.70 -5.46 6.62
N GLU A 222 19.27 -6.62 6.92
CA GLU A 222 20.49 -6.77 7.70
C GLU A 222 21.52 -7.50 6.85
N HIS A 223 22.72 -6.95 6.77
CA HIS A 223 23.85 -7.58 6.10
C HIS A 223 25.10 -7.40 6.98
N GLU A 224 25.78 -8.50 7.27
CA GLU A 224 27.00 -8.52 8.10
C GLU A 224 26.85 -7.81 9.47
N GLY A 225 25.68 -7.91 10.10
CA GLY A 225 25.40 -7.28 11.41
C GLY A 225 25.11 -5.78 11.34
N VAL A 226 25.03 -5.21 10.14
CA VAL A 226 24.65 -3.81 9.89
C VAL A 226 23.22 -3.76 9.35
N ILE A 227 22.39 -2.91 9.96
CA ILE A 227 21.01 -2.66 9.54
C ILE A 227 21.03 -1.60 8.44
N TYR A 228 20.60 -1.98 7.23
CA TYR A 228 20.49 -1.08 6.09
C TYR A 228 19.08 -0.51 5.99
N SER A 229 18.97 0.79 5.75
CA SER A 229 17.70 1.44 5.42
C SER A 229 17.50 1.49 3.91
N VAL A 230 16.41 0.91 3.41
CA VAL A 230 16.10 0.99 1.97
C VAL A 230 15.55 2.38 1.66
N VAL A 231 16.18 3.11 0.76
CA VAL A 231 15.79 4.46 0.32
C VAL A 231 15.24 4.36 -1.10
N TRP A 232 14.05 4.91 -1.31
CA TRP A 232 13.48 5.00 -2.64
C TRP A 232 14.33 5.90 -3.52
N TRP A 233 14.69 5.39 -4.69
CA TRP A 233 15.40 6.11 -5.73
C TRP A 233 14.84 5.67 -7.08
N GLU A 234 14.85 6.55 -8.07
CA GLU A 234 14.42 6.25 -9.44
C GLU A 234 15.52 6.68 -10.41
N ARG A 235 15.90 5.79 -11.33
CA ARG A 235 16.88 6.11 -12.39
C ARG A 235 16.18 6.90 -13.49
N GLY A 236 16.07 8.23 -13.34
CA GLY A 236 15.48 9.06 -14.40
C GLY A 236 15.10 10.50 -14.07
N ASP A 237 15.25 10.98 -12.83
CA ASP A 237 14.82 12.34 -12.44
C ASP A 237 15.79 13.46 -12.90
N GLN A 238 16.32 13.35 -14.11
CA GLN A 238 16.92 14.43 -14.89
C GLN A 238 15.98 14.74 -16.06
N ALA A 239 14.79 15.27 -15.77
CA ALA A 239 13.97 15.88 -16.80
C ALA A 239 14.56 17.26 -17.13
N GLU A 240 15.49 17.31 -18.09
CA GLU A 240 15.82 18.56 -18.79
C GLU A 240 14.55 19.02 -19.53
N TYR A 241 13.94 20.10 -19.05
CA TYR A 241 12.78 20.71 -19.69
C TYR A 241 13.23 21.43 -20.97
N ASP A 242 13.01 20.81 -22.13
CA ASP A 242 13.17 21.47 -23.43
C ASP A 242 12.02 22.47 -23.67
N HIS A 243 12.34 23.76 -23.62
CA HIS A 243 11.41 24.84 -23.97
C HIS A 243 11.33 24.98 -25.50
N HIS A 244 10.26 24.45 -26.11
CA HIS A 244 9.95 24.74 -27.51
C HIS A 244 9.18 26.07 -27.65
N THR A 245 9.78 27.05 -28.33
CA THR A 245 9.14 28.30 -28.77
C THR A 245 8.47 28.10 -30.13
N SER A 246 7.15 28.16 -30.20
CA SER A 246 6.41 28.05 -31.47
C SER A 246 5.97 29.42 -31.99
N GLY A 247 6.46 29.83 -33.16
CA GLY A 247 5.94 30.96 -33.94
C GLY A 247 4.63 30.60 -34.66
N SER A 248 3.71 31.57 -34.77
CA SER A 248 2.36 31.35 -35.30
C SER A 248 2.31 31.51 -36.84
N ILE A 249 1.75 30.53 -37.52
CA ILE A 249 1.32 30.60 -38.93
C ILE A 249 -0.18 30.32 -38.96
N VAL A 250 -0.93 31.21 -39.59
CA VAL A 250 -2.39 31.12 -39.76
C VAL A 250 -2.71 30.35 -41.04
N ARG A 251 -3.57 29.32 -40.96
CA ARG A 251 -4.11 28.59 -42.11
C ARG A 251 -5.63 28.75 -42.17
N ILE A 252 -6.13 28.99 -43.38
CA ILE A 252 -7.56 29.17 -43.68
C ILE A 252 -8.19 27.77 -43.89
N PRO A 253 -9.36 27.45 -43.30
CA PRO A 253 -9.93 26.10 -43.36
C PRO A 253 -10.74 25.86 -44.65
N ASP A 254 -10.51 24.72 -45.28
CA ASP A 254 -11.34 24.15 -46.35
C ASP A 254 -12.41 23.23 -45.72
N PRO A 255 -13.72 23.47 -45.93
CA PRO A 255 -14.79 22.71 -45.29
C PRO A 255 -14.95 21.26 -45.78
N GLU A 256 -14.30 20.85 -46.87
CA GLU A 256 -14.39 19.47 -47.38
C GLU A 256 -13.22 18.57 -46.94
N ILE A 257 -12.22 19.11 -46.23
CA ILE A 257 -11.02 18.36 -45.80
C ILE A 257 -11.30 17.40 -44.62
N ALA A 258 -12.42 17.58 -43.92
CA ALA A 258 -12.76 16.81 -42.72
C ALA A 258 -13.45 15.46 -43.02
N LEU A 259 -13.78 15.19 -44.28
CA LEU A 259 -14.42 13.94 -44.68
C LEU A 259 -13.37 12.90 -45.06
N GLU A 260 -13.43 11.72 -44.42
CA GLU A 260 -12.51 10.63 -44.71
C GLU A 260 -12.80 10.06 -46.11
N ASN A 261 -11.82 10.18 -47.02
CA ASN A 261 -11.86 9.49 -48.29
C ASN A 261 -11.63 7.99 -48.08
N LEU A 262 -12.73 7.23 -48.03
CA LEU A 262 -12.76 5.79 -47.73
C LEU A 262 -11.86 4.96 -48.68
N GLN A 263 -11.75 5.38 -49.95
CA GLN A 263 -10.94 4.73 -50.97
C GLN A 263 -9.44 4.91 -50.66
N GLU A 264 -9.04 6.12 -50.30
CA GLU A 264 -7.66 6.45 -49.93
C GLU A 264 -7.25 5.81 -48.61
N SER A 265 -8.13 5.83 -47.59
CA SER A 265 -7.89 5.21 -46.29
C SER A 265 -7.69 3.70 -46.36
N LYS A 266 -8.46 3.02 -47.23
CA LYS A 266 -8.31 1.58 -47.50
C LYS A 266 -7.00 1.30 -48.24
N HIS A 267 -6.71 2.07 -49.29
CA HIS A 267 -5.47 1.92 -50.05
C HIS A 267 -4.23 2.13 -49.15
N HIS A 268 -4.23 3.17 -48.33
CA HIS A 268 -3.14 3.45 -47.39
C HIS A 268 -2.97 2.39 -46.30
N ARG A 269 -4.06 1.81 -45.77
CA ARG A 269 -3.95 0.73 -44.77
C ARG A 269 -3.38 -0.55 -45.38
N LEU A 270 -3.85 -0.93 -46.56
CA LEU A 270 -3.38 -2.13 -47.25
C LEU A 270 -1.92 -1.98 -47.72
N ALA A 271 -1.55 -0.84 -48.29
CA ALA A 271 -0.18 -0.56 -48.72
C ALA A 271 0.82 -0.51 -47.56
N ARG A 272 0.39 -0.03 -46.37
CA ARG A 272 1.24 0.02 -45.17
C ARG A 272 1.37 -1.32 -44.48
N SER A 273 0.31 -2.13 -44.43
CA SER A 273 0.40 -3.51 -43.91
C SER A 273 1.40 -4.36 -44.68
N LEU A 274 1.61 -4.08 -45.98
CA LEU A 274 2.61 -4.74 -46.81
C LEU A 274 4.04 -4.19 -46.62
N ARG A 275 4.19 -2.99 -46.04
CA ARG A 275 5.48 -2.28 -45.90
C ARG A 275 6.00 -2.19 -44.46
N SER A 276 5.17 -2.42 -43.45
CA SER A 276 5.61 -2.54 -42.05
C SER A 276 6.36 -3.85 -41.83
N GLY A 277 7.62 -3.88 -42.29
CA GLY A 277 8.64 -4.75 -41.75
C GLY A 277 9.07 -4.29 -40.35
N VAL A 278 9.65 -5.22 -39.58
CA VAL A 278 9.90 -5.18 -38.13
C VAL A 278 10.84 -4.07 -37.61
N THR A 279 11.36 -3.16 -38.45
CA THR A 279 12.34 -2.18 -37.99
C THR A 279 12.13 -0.82 -38.65
N ASP A 280 11.36 0.05 -38.00
CA ASP A 280 11.46 1.49 -38.25
C ASP A 280 11.31 2.24 -36.91
N ARG A 281 12.44 2.59 -36.32
CA ARG A 281 12.54 3.11 -34.94
C ARG A 281 12.21 4.60 -34.85
N ASP A 282 12.09 5.30 -35.98
CA ASP A 282 11.93 6.76 -36.05
C ASP A 282 10.66 7.20 -36.81
N LEU A 283 9.64 6.33 -36.85
CA LEU A 283 8.39 6.65 -37.55
C LEU A 283 7.62 7.74 -36.79
N LYS A 284 7.53 8.94 -37.39
CA LYS A 284 6.69 10.03 -36.85
C LYS A 284 5.23 9.58 -36.78
N PRO A 285 4.52 9.85 -35.67
CA PRO A 285 3.13 9.41 -35.49
C PRO A 285 2.23 10.00 -36.58
N ASN A 286 1.36 9.16 -37.13
CA ASN A 286 0.37 9.58 -38.13
C ASN A 286 -0.54 10.69 -37.56
N LEU A 287 -1.07 11.57 -38.40
CA LEU A 287 -1.94 12.68 -38.01
C LEU A 287 -3.11 12.19 -37.13
N SER A 288 -3.71 11.05 -37.48
CA SER A 288 -4.79 10.44 -36.69
C SER A 288 -4.33 9.92 -35.33
N ILE A 289 -3.10 9.39 -35.20
CA ILE A 289 -2.52 9.02 -33.91
C ILE A 289 -2.25 10.29 -33.10
N ARG A 290 -1.73 11.34 -33.74
CA ARG A 290 -1.52 12.64 -33.12
C ARG A 290 -2.82 13.23 -32.59
N ASP A 291 -3.91 13.15 -33.34
CA ASP A 291 -5.20 13.68 -32.95
C ASP A 291 -5.82 12.84 -31.80
N THR A 292 -5.69 11.52 -31.83
CA THR A 292 -6.10 10.68 -30.68
C THR A 292 -5.27 10.97 -29.43
N LEU A 293 -3.95 11.17 -29.57
CA LEU A 293 -3.08 11.56 -28.47
C LEU A 293 -3.42 12.95 -27.97
N HIS A 294 -3.73 13.89 -28.86
CA HIS A 294 -4.17 15.24 -28.49
C HIS A 294 -5.50 15.21 -27.74
N VAL A 295 -6.44 14.35 -28.14
CA VAL A 295 -7.69 14.11 -27.38
C VAL A 295 -7.36 13.60 -25.98
N ILE A 296 -6.51 12.57 -25.84
CA ILE A 296 -6.09 12.03 -24.54
C ILE A 296 -5.35 13.07 -23.69
N MET A 297 -4.50 13.89 -24.28
CA MET A 297 -3.80 14.98 -23.58
C MET A 297 -4.75 16.12 -23.19
N SER A 298 -5.80 16.36 -23.99
CA SER A 298 -6.81 17.40 -23.73
C SER A 298 -7.88 16.98 -22.73
N THR A 299 -8.03 15.67 -22.45
CA THR A 299 -8.89 15.22 -21.36
C THR A 299 -8.30 15.74 -20.06
N ARG A 300 -8.97 16.73 -19.46
CA ARG A 300 -8.66 17.25 -18.12
C ARG A 300 -8.60 16.05 -17.17
N PRO A 301 -7.59 15.94 -16.29
CA PRO A 301 -7.54 14.85 -15.32
C PRO A 301 -8.86 14.82 -14.53
N PRO A 302 -9.45 13.64 -14.27
CA PRO A 302 -10.65 13.55 -13.47
C PRO A 302 -10.36 14.22 -12.13
N SER A 303 -11.11 15.29 -11.84
CA SER A 303 -11.06 16.00 -10.57
C SER A 303 -11.30 14.99 -9.45
N SER A 304 -10.24 14.69 -8.70
CA SER A 304 -10.34 14.04 -7.39
C SER A 304 -10.61 15.10 -6.34
#